data_AF-A0A952V8W9-F1
#
_entry.id   AF-A0A952V8W9-F1
#
_cell.length_a   1.000
_cell.length_b   1.000
_cell.length_c   1.000
_cell.angle_alpha   90.00
_cell.angle_beta   90.00
_cell.angle_gamma   90.00
#
_symmetry.space_group_name_H-M   'P 1'
#
loop_
_entity.id
_entity.type
_entity.pdbx_description
1 polymer ?
#
loop_
_entity_poly.entity_id
_entity_poly.type
_entity_poly.pdbx_seq_one_letter_code
_entity_poly.pdbx_strand_id
1 'polypeptide(L)'
;MTRISILIIVAAAFGALLTPPTFAQRPSRTPAAAVAAADISATPAFAEVLLRKVELEAELEGLLIEYTDEFPRVVNLKHEVGLLNAEIENLRKVPAEQSGKLTLALGKLLVKRAELSTDLWVLLKTYKEEHPDVKRAKRRVEIYSNAITAILK
;
A
#
# COMPACT_ATOMS: atom_id res chain seq x y z
N MET A 1 -30.75 26.98 81.79
CA MET A 1 -29.87 26.51 82.86
C MET A 1 -28.98 25.40 82.28
N THR A 2 -27.79 25.73 81.79
CA THR A 2 -26.47 25.65 82.44
C THR A 2 -25.90 24.24 82.61
N ARG A 3 -24.66 24.08 82.10
CA ARG A 3 -23.58 23.09 82.41
C ARG A 3 -23.62 21.80 81.57
N ILE A 4 -22.76 21.61 80.57
CA ILE A 4 -21.28 21.49 80.57
C ILE A 4 -20.79 20.50 81.64
N SER A 5 -20.53 19.27 81.19
CA SER A 5 -19.65 18.31 81.85
C SER A 5 -18.69 17.75 80.79
N ILE A 6 -17.43 18.18 80.90
CA ILE A 6 -16.27 17.67 80.18
C ILE A 6 -15.70 16.52 81.01
N LEU A 7 -15.48 15.35 80.40
CA LEU A 7 -14.60 14.33 80.97
C LEU A 7 -13.74 13.70 79.86
N ILE A 8 -12.44 13.87 80.04
CA ILE A 8 -11.31 13.48 79.19
C ILE A 8 -10.94 12.04 79.50
N ILE A 9 -10.77 11.15 78.50
CA ILE A 9 -9.82 10.02 78.56
C ILE A 9 -9.30 9.66 77.14
N VAL A 10 -8.06 10.10 76.86
CA VAL A 10 -6.87 9.37 76.36
C VAL A 10 -6.99 8.28 75.26
N ALA A 11 -6.16 8.51 74.23
CA ALA A 11 -5.41 7.57 73.36
C ALA A 11 -6.16 6.67 72.34
N ALA A 12 -5.86 6.90 71.06
CA ALA A 12 -4.89 6.07 70.34
C ALA A 12 -4.69 6.63 68.92
N ALA A 13 -3.44 6.96 68.59
CA ALA A 13 -3.01 7.19 67.22
C ALA A 13 -3.06 5.86 66.46
N PHE A 14 -3.63 5.84 65.26
CA PHE A 14 -3.17 4.94 64.20
C PHE A 14 -3.59 5.50 62.85
N GLY A 15 -2.60 6.09 62.16
CA GLY A 15 -2.73 6.41 60.75
C GLY A 15 -2.68 5.14 59.91
N ALA A 16 -3.51 5.09 58.88
CA ALA A 16 -3.24 4.32 57.69
C ALA A 16 -3.99 4.98 56.53
N LEU A 17 -3.24 5.76 55.74
CA LEU A 17 -3.63 6.13 54.38
C LEU A 17 -3.91 4.85 53.58
N LEU A 18 -5.11 4.74 53.03
CA LEU A 18 -5.44 3.75 52.02
C LEU A 18 -4.79 4.16 50.70
N THR A 19 -3.72 3.48 50.32
CA THR A 19 -3.16 3.49 48.97
C THR A 19 -4.01 2.60 48.06
N PRO A 20 -4.40 3.04 46.85
CA PRO A 20 -5.07 2.16 45.88
C PRO A 20 -4.07 1.15 45.30
N PRO A 21 -4.53 -0.06 44.92
CA PRO A 21 -3.64 -1.08 44.36
C PRO A 21 -3.15 -0.70 42.97
N THR A 22 -1.83 -0.63 42.82
CA THR A 22 -1.15 -0.54 41.53
C THR A 22 -1.36 -1.85 40.77
N PHE A 23 -2.20 -1.84 39.73
CA PHE A 23 -2.25 -2.93 38.76
C PHE A 23 -0.93 -2.96 37.99
N ALA A 24 -0.06 -3.90 38.32
CA ALA A 24 1.14 -4.20 37.55
C ALA A 24 0.73 -4.78 36.18
N GLN A 25 0.73 -3.94 35.14
CA GLN A 25 0.68 -4.40 33.75
C GLN A 25 1.94 -5.21 33.47
N ARG A 26 1.81 -6.55 33.45
CA ARG A 26 2.82 -7.40 32.81
C ARG A 26 2.94 -6.93 31.36
N PRO A 27 4.17 -6.66 30.85
CA PRO A 27 4.34 -6.49 29.42
C PRO A 27 4.01 -7.84 28.78
N SER A 28 2.81 -7.96 28.23
CA SER A 28 2.51 -8.96 27.23
C SER A 28 3.48 -8.70 26.08
N ARG A 29 4.60 -9.41 26.08
CA ARG A 29 5.39 -9.64 24.87
C ARG A 29 4.43 -10.28 23.89
N THR A 30 3.82 -9.47 23.04
CA THR A 30 3.34 -9.92 21.74
C THR A 30 4.50 -10.72 21.16
N PRO A 31 4.36 -12.02 20.89
CA PRO A 31 5.40 -12.73 20.18
C PRO A 31 5.65 -11.92 18.90
N ALA A 32 6.88 -11.41 18.75
CA ALA A 32 7.32 -10.83 17.49
C ALA A 32 6.90 -11.84 16.44
N ALA A 33 5.98 -11.44 15.56
CA ALA A 33 5.50 -12.31 14.51
C ALA A 33 6.75 -12.85 13.84
N ALA A 34 7.01 -14.14 14.01
CA ALA A 34 7.94 -14.84 13.16
C ALA A 34 7.47 -14.47 11.76
N VAL A 35 8.34 -13.78 11.01
CA VAL A 35 8.05 -13.36 9.65
C VAL A 35 7.97 -14.65 8.84
N ALA A 36 6.83 -15.34 8.95
CA ALA A 36 6.43 -16.35 7.99
C ALA A 36 6.61 -15.66 6.65
N ALA A 37 7.44 -16.25 5.79
CA ALA A 37 7.78 -15.71 4.47
C ALA A 37 6.52 -15.10 3.88
N ALA A 38 6.46 -13.77 3.82
CA ALA A 38 5.21 -13.09 3.54
C ALA A 38 4.83 -13.47 2.12
N ASP A 39 3.67 -14.11 1.99
CA ASP A 39 3.12 -14.45 0.69
C ASP A 39 3.00 -13.15 -0.12
N ILE A 40 3.75 -13.07 -1.21
CA ILE A 40 3.79 -11.87 -2.06
C ILE A 40 2.39 -11.51 -2.57
N SER A 41 1.52 -12.51 -2.77
CA SER A 41 0.14 -12.30 -3.21
C SER A 41 -0.72 -11.58 -2.17
N ALA A 42 -0.35 -11.64 -0.88
CA ALA A 42 -1.02 -10.92 0.20
C ALA A 42 -0.48 -9.48 0.41
N THR A 43 0.49 -9.04 -0.40
CA THR A 43 1.08 -7.71 -0.24
C THR A 43 0.20 -6.60 -0.82
N PRO A 44 0.19 -5.40 -0.20
CA PRO A 44 -0.58 -4.27 -0.71
C PRO A 44 -0.20 -3.84 -2.13
N ALA A 45 1.09 -3.92 -2.52
CA ALA A 45 1.50 -3.61 -3.88
C ALA A 45 0.89 -4.57 -4.90
N PHE A 46 0.90 -5.87 -4.59
CA PHE A 46 0.32 -6.90 -5.45
C PHE A 46 -1.18 -6.72 -5.61
N ALA A 47 -1.90 -6.49 -4.51
CA ALA A 47 -3.35 -6.27 -4.53
C ALA A 47 -3.74 -5.06 -5.39
N GLU A 48 -3.01 -3.95 -5.31
CA GLU A 48 -3.27 -2.75 -6.11
C GLU A 48 -3.08 -3.00 -7.62
N VAL A 49 -1.98 -3.66 -8.01
CA VAL A 49 -1.72 -3.95 -9.43
C VAL A 49 -2.74 -4.96 -9.97
N LEU A 50 -3.10 -5.97 -9.18
CA LEU A 50 -4.12 -6.95 -9.54
C LEU A 50 -5.50 -6.30 -9.69
N LEU A 51 -5.88 -5.41 -8.76
CA LEU A 51 -7.14 -4.66 -8.84
C LEU A 51 -7.22 -3.91 -10.15
N ARG A 52 -6.19 -3.12 -10.48
CA ARG A 52 -6.18 -2.36 -11.73
C ARG A 52 -6.26 -3.26 -12.96
N LYS A 53 -5.54 -4.38 -12.97
CA LYS A 53 -5.60 -5.36 -14.06
C LYS A 53 -7.04 -5.85 -14.26
N VAL A 54 -7.72 -6.24 -13.19
CA VAL A 54 -9.10 -6.76 -13.25
C VAL A 54 -10.08 -5.68 -13.73
N GLU A 55 -9.92 -4.42 -13.29
CA GLU A 55 -10.73 -3.31 -13.79
C GLU A 55 -10.59 -3.13 -15.31
N LEU A 56 -9.36 -3.18 -15.83
CA LEU A 56 -9.10 -3.05 -17.26
C LEU A 56 -9.59 -4.26 -18.06
N GLU A 57 -9.48 -5.47 -17.52
CA GLU A 57 -10.04 -6.67 -18.12
C GLU A 57 -11.57 -6.59 -18.18
N ALA A 58 -12.23 -6.12 -17.12
CA ALA A 58 -13.67 -5.90 -17.14
C ALA A 58 -14.10 -4.84 -18.17
N GLU A 59 -13.35 -3.72 -18.28
CA GLU A 59 -13.59 -2.71 -19.32
C GLU A 59 -13.39 -3.29 -20.73
N LEU A 60 -12.33 -4.08 -20.91
CA LEU A 60 -12.01 -4.73 -22.17
C LEU A 60 -13.13 -5.69 -22.61
N GLU A 61 -13.59 -6.57 -21.72
CA GLU A 61 -14.70 -7.48 -22.00
C GLU A 61 -15.98 -6.72 -22.36
N GLY A 62 -16.26 -5.59 -21.69
CA GLY A 62 -17.38 -4.72 -22.04
C GLY A 62 -17.27 -4.15 -23.46
N LEU A 63 -16.08 -3.71 -23.86
CA LEU A 63 -15.87 -3.16 -25.21
C LEU A 63 -15.92 -4.23 -26.30
N LEU A 64 -15.48 -5.45 -26.02
CA LEU A 64 -15.47 -6.55 -26.98
C LEU A 64 -16.87 -7.06 -27.37
N ILE A 65 -17.91 -6.62 -26.67
CA ILE A 65 -19.32 -6.85 -27.07
C ILE A 65 -19.66 -6.06 -28.32
N GLU A 66 -19.15 -4.83 -28.43
CA GLU A 66 -19.55 -3.85 -29.47
C GLU A 66 -18.45 -3.62 -30.51
N TYR A 67 -17.19 -3.86 -30.13
CA TYR A 67 -16.02 -3.51 -30.92
C TYR A 67 -15.12 -4.71 -31.17
N THR A 68 -14.41 -4.68 -32.30
CA THR A 68 -13.42 -5.70 -32.64
C THR A 68 -12.08 -5.42 -31.96
N ASP A 69 -11.18 -6.41 -32.04
CA ASP A 69 -9.81 -6.33 -31.52
C ASP A 69 -8.95 -5.21 -32.12
N GLU A 70 -9.36 -4.64 -33.24
CA GLU A 70 -8.65 -3.56 -33.93
C GLU A 70 -9.05 -2.17 -33.41
N PHE A 71 -10.13 -2.08 -32.63
CA PHE A 71 -10.59 -0.80 -32.09
C PHE A 71 -9.49 -0.17 -31.21
N PRO A 72 -9.12 1.11 -31.43
CA PRO A 72 -7.96 1.71 -30.75
C PRO A 72 -7.98 1.59 -29.22
N ARG A 73 -9.15 1.72 -28.59
CA ARG A 73 -9.27 1.56 -27.14
C ARG A 73 -9.00 0.12 -26.69
N VAL A 74 -9.53 -0.88 -27.40
CA VAL A 74 -9.31 -2.30 -27.13
C VAL A 74 -7.82 -2.63 -27.21
N VAL A 75 -7.15 -2.17 -28.27
CA VAL A 75 -5.70 -2.35 -28.47
C VAL A 75 -4.90 -1.73 -27.32
N ASN A 76 -5.26 -0.53 -26.88
CA ASN A 76 -4.56 0.16 -25.79
C ASN A 76 -4.78 -0.53 -24.44
N LEU A 77 -6.01 -0.97 -24.13
CA LEU A 77 -6.32 -1.71 -22.91
C LEU A 77 -5.56 -3.04 -22.85
N LYS A 78 -5.51 -3.80 -23.95
CA LYS A 78 -4.73 -5.05 -24.02
C LYS A 78 -3.24 -4.79 -23.77
N HIS A 79 -2.70 -3.69 -24.28
CA HIS A 79 -1.32 -3.31 -24.04
C HIS A 79 -1.08 -2.99 -22.55
N GLU A 80 -1.93 -2.19 -21.91
CA GLU A 80 -1.81 -1.84 -20.50
C GLU A 80 -1.95 -3.06 -19.59
N VAL A 81 -2.93 -3.95 -19.86
CA VAL A 81 -3.08 -5.24 -19.16
C VAL A 81 -1.81 -6.08 -19.28
N GLY A 82 -1.19 -6.11 -20.46
CA GLY A 82 0.09 -6.79 -20.67
C GLY A 82 1.22 -6.24 -19.80
N LEU A 83 1.30 -4.91 -19.64
CA LEU A 83 2.27 -4.28 -18.75
C LEU A 83 2.00 -4.63 -17.27
N LEU A 84 0.75 -4.55 -16.82
CA LEU A 84 0.38 -4.88 -15.44
C LEU A 84 0.64 -6.37 -15.11
N ASN A 85 0.42 -7.27 -16.06
CA ASN A 85 0.80 -8.68 -15.93
C ASN A 85 2.31 -8.85 -15.72
N ALA A 86 3.13 -8.13 -16.48
CA ALA A 86 4.57 -8.15 -16.28
C ALA A 86 4.97 -7.63 -14.89
N GLU A 87 4.30 -6.61 -14.37
CA GLU A 87 4.55 -6.11 -13.01
C GLU A 87 4.16 -7.12 -11.93
N ILE A 88 3.04 -7.82 -12.08
CA ILE A 88 2.63 -8.90 -11.17
C ILE A 88 3.73 -9.98 -11.12
N GLU A 89 4.26 -10.39 -12.26
CA GLU A 89 5.34 -11.36 -12.34
C GLU A 89 6.66 -10.83 -11.76
N ASN A 90 6.93 -9.53 -11.89
CA ASN A 90 8.10 -8.91 -11.28
C ASN A 90 7.98 -8.84 -9.76
N LEU A 91 6.79 -8.52 -9.23
CA LEU A 91 6.52 -8.53 -7.80
C LEU A 91 6.75 -9.93 -7.20
N ARG A 92 6.30 -10.98 -7.88
CA ARG A 92 6.51 -12.39 -7.47
C ARG A 92 7.99 -12.79 -7.36
N LYS A 93 8.89 -12.10 -8.07
CA LYS A 93 10.33 -12.33 -8.04
C LYS A 93 11.04 -11.59 -6.91
N VAL A 94 10.36 -10.70 -6.19
CA VAL A 94 10.94 -9.97 -5.06
C VAL A 94 11.17 -10.97 -3.92
N PRO A 95 12.39 -11.05 -3.36
CA PRO A 95 12.69 -11.96 -2.25
C PRO A 95 11.77 -11.71 -1.05
N ALA A 96 11.40 -12.78 -0.32
CA ALA A 96 10.47 -12.68 0.81
C ALA A 96 10.98 -11.74 1.91
N GLU A 97 12.30 -11.59 2.07
CA GLU A 97 12.95 -10.67 3.00
C GLU A 97 12.69 -9.20 2.64
N GLN A 98 12.38 -8.93 1.37
CA GLN A 98 12.10 -7.60 0.83
C GLN A 98 10.60 -7.33 0.67
N SER A 99 9.73 -8.29 1.03
CA SER A 99 8.28 -8.16 0.98
C SER A 99 7.74 -6.92 1.71
N GLY A 100 8.43 -6.46 2.76
CA GLY A 100 8.09 -5.22 3.48
C GLY A 100 8.16 -3.95 2.63
N LYS A 101 8.88 -3.96 1.50
CA LYS A 101 8.93 -2.86 0.53
C LYS A 101 7.70 -2.83 -0.38
N LEU A 102 6.94 -3.93 -0.46
CA LEU A 102 5.77 -4.11 -1.34
C LEU A 102 4.52 -3.42 -0.79
N THR A 103 4.64 -2.11 -0.59
CA THR A 103 3.62 -1.24 0.00
C THR A 103 2.58 -0.80 -1.04
N LEU A 104 1.44 -0.29 -0.56
CA LEU A 104 0.40 0.26 -1.43
C LEU A 104 0.93 1.39 -2.33
N ALA A 105 1.82 2.22 -1.81
CA ALA A 105 2.44 3.29 -2.58
C ALA A 105 3.26 2.75 -3.77
N LEU A 106 3.99 1.64 -3.58
CA LEU A 106 4.68 0.97 -4.68
C LEU A 106 3.69 0.46 -5.73
N GLY A 107 2.60 -0.18 -5.30
CA GLY A 107 1.52 -0.63 -6.20
C GLY A 107 0.98 0.50 -7.08
N LYS A 108 0.68 1.65 -6.48
CA LYS A 108 0.20 2.85 -7.20
C LYS A 108 1.24 3.39 -8.19
N LEU A 109 2.52 3.37 -7.83
CA LEU A 109 3.59 3.78 -8.74
C LEU A 109 3.71 2.84 -9.94
N LEU A 110 3.59 1.52 -9.73
CA LEU A 110 3.61 0.51 -10.79
C LEU A 110 2.43 0.70 -11.75
N VAL A 111 1.21 0.83 -11.21
CA VAL A 111 0.01 1.12 -12.00
C VAL A 111 0.19 2.39 -12.82
N LYS A 112 0.64 3.49 -12.18
CA LYS A 112 0.80 4.75 -12.88
C LYS A 112 1.89 4.69 -13.95
N ARG A 113 2.97 3.92 -13.73
CA ARG A 113 3.98 3.67 -14.76
C ARG A 113 3.39 2.93 -15.96
N ALA A 114 2.55 1.91 -15.74
CA ALA A 114 1.92 1.15 -16.82
C ALA A 114 1.02 2.04 -17.70
N GLU A 115 0.19 2.90 -17.07
CA GLU A 115 -0.62 3.90 -17.78
C GLU A 115 0.26 4.83 -18.63
N LEU A 116 1.29 5.44 -18.04
CA LEU A 116 2.19 6.37 -18.74
C LEU A 116 2.99 5.70 -19.87
N SER A 117 3.34 4.43 -19.69
CA SER A 117 4.02 3.64 -20.71
C SER A 117 3.10 3.34 -21.89
N THR A 118 1.81 3.11 -21.61
CA THR A 118 0.78 2.96 -22.64
C THR A 118 0.58 4.26 -23.41
N ASP A 119 0.48 5.41 -22.73
CA ASP A 119 0.42 6.73 -23.38
C ASP A 119 1.61 6.96 -24.31
N LEU A 120 2.82 6.66 -23.83
CA LEU A 120 4.06 6.77 -24.61
C LEU A 120 4.03 5.83 -25.83
N TRP A 121 3.59 4.59 -25.65
CA TRP A 121 3.48 3.63 -26.73
C TRP A 121 2.52 4.10 -27.82
N VAL A 122 1.37 4.68 -27.44
CA VAL A 122 0.42 5.28 -28.39
C VAL A 122 1.07 6.44 -29.14
N LEU A 123 1.76 7.36 -28.44
CA LEU A 123 2.44 8.48 -29.09
C LEU A 123 3.51 8.03 -30.08
N LEU A 124 4.25 6.98 -29.77
CA LEU A 124 5.30 6.42 -30.64
C LEU A 124 4.77 5.78 -31.92
N LYS A 125 3.46 5.44 -31.98
CA LYS A 125 2.83 4.99 -33.25
C LYS A 125 2.63 6.15 -34.23
N THR A 126 2.51 7.37 -33.73
CA THR A 126 2.17 8.56 -34.53
C THR A 126 3.37 9.47 -34.74
N TYR A 127 4.25 9.57 -33.76
CA TYR A 127 5.36 10.51 -33.74
C TYR A 127 6.71 9.81 -33.56
N LYS A 128 7.76 10.43 -34.09
CA LYS A 128 9.15 10.00 -33.87
C LYS A 128 9.63 10.36 -32.47
N GLU A 129 10.72 9.73 -32.02
CA GLU A 129 11.32 9.94 -30.70
C GLU A 129 11.71 11.39 -30.42
N GLU A 130 12.03 12.18 -31.45
CA GLU A 130 12.46 13.56 -31.29
C GLU A 130 11.31 14.52 -30.97
N HIS A 131 10.06 14.09 -31.17
CA HIS A 131 8.87 14.91 -30.97
C HIS A 131 8.75 15.38 -29.51
N PRO A 132 8.42 16.67 -29.26
CA PRO A 132 8.34 17.20 -27.91
C PRO A 132 7.43 16.39 -26.97
N ASP A 133 6.28 15.92 -27.46
CA ASP A 133 5.35 15.14 -26.63
C ASP A 133 5.87 13.75 -26.29
N VAL A 134 6.57 13.09 -27.22
CA VAL A 134 7.22 11.80 -26.96
C VAL A 134 8.32 11.97 -25.90
N LYS A 135 9.13 13.03 -26.00
CA LYS A 135 10.15 13.35 -24.98
C LYS A 135 9.53 13.59 -23.61
N ARG A 136 8.45 14.36 -23.53
CA ARG A 136 7.72 14.62 -22.27
C ARG A 136 7.15 13.33 -21.68
N ALA A 137 6.50 12.50 -22.49
CA ALA A 137 5.94 11.22 -22.05
C ALA A 137 7.04 10.26 -21.55
N LYS A 138 8.13 10.13 -22.32
CA LYS A 138 9.32 9.34 -21.93
C LYS A 138 9.88 9.80 -20.59
N ARG A 139 9.99 11.12 -20.38
CA ARG A 139 10.46 11.68 -19.11
C ARG A 139 9.53 11.36 -17.94
N ARG A 140 8.20 11.39 -18.14
CA ARG A 140 7.23 11.00 -17.11
C ARG A 140 7.39 9.53 -16.72
N VAL A 141 7.50 8.62 -17.69
CA VAL A 141 7.75 7.19 -17.43
C VAL A 141 9.05 7.01 -16.63
N GLU A 142 10.12 7.68 -17.02
CA GLU A 142 11.43 7.61 -16.35
C GLU A 142 11.35 8.04 -14.88
N ILE A 143 10.64 9.12 -14.56
CA ILE A 143 10.46 9.59 -13.17
C ILE A 143 9.84 8.51 -12.28
N TYR A 144 8.78 7.85 -12.76
CA TYR A 144 8.13 6.77 -12.01
C TYR A 144 9.02 5.53 -11.91
N SER A 145 9.71 5.16 -12.98
CA SER A 145 10.69 4.06 -12.96
C SER A 145 11.80 4.28 -11.94
N ASN A 146 12.31 5.50 -11.83
CA ASN A 146 13.33 5.86 -10.86
C ASN A 146 12.81 5.75 -9.41
N ALA A 147 11.57 6.20 -9.16
CA ALA A 147 10.93 6.08 -7.85
C ALA A 147 10.72 4.62 -7.44
N ILE A 148 10.22 3.77 -8.36
CA ILE A 148 10.05 2.33 -8.14
C ILE A 148 11.40 1.67 -7.82
N THR A 149 12.43 2.00 -8.61
CA THR A 149 13.78 1.48 -8.40
C THR A 149 14.35 1.90 -7.05
N ALA A 150 14.10 3.14 -6.61
CA ALA A 150 14.56 3.61 -5.30
C ALA A 150 13.91 2.86 -4.14
N ILE A 151 12.66 2.41 -4.28
CA ILE A 151 11.97 1.60 -3.26
C ILE A 151 12.51 0.18 -3.24
N LEU A 152 12.80 -0.41 -4.41
CA LEU A 152 13.20 -1.81 -4.54
C LEU A 152 14.70 -2.07 -4.29
N LYS A 153 15.56 -1.05 -4.42
CA LYS A 153 16.97 -1.10 -3.96
C LYS A 153 17.05 -1.45 -2.49
#